data_AF-A0A1W9LCZ8-F1
#
_entry.id   AF-A0A1W9LCZ8-F1
#
_cell.length_a   1.000
_cell.length_b   1.000
_cell.length_c   1.000
_cell.angle_alpha   90.00
_cell.angle_beta   90.00
_cell.angle_gamma   90.00
#
_symmetry.space_group_name_H-M   'P 1'
#
loop_
_entity.id
_entity.type
_entity.pdbx_description
1 polymer ?
#
loop_
_entity_poly.entity_id
_entity_poly.type
_entity_poly.pdbx_seq_one_letter_code
_entity_poly.pdbx_strand_id
1 'polypeptide(L)' 'MKFTDDPKAKIRIWAADPKVVPMPRFPGYPGFRSRRFDSHEDLNAWKRDRILELARQGGVKWTT' A
#
# COMPACT_ATOMS: atom_id res chain seq x y z
N MET A 1 10.98 -3.19 -31.47
CA MET A 1 10.53 -2.70 -30.15
C MET A 1 10.04 -3.91 -29.38
N LYS A 2 10.65 -4.24 -28.23
CA LYS A 2 10.21 -5.39 -27.43
C LYS A 2 8.89 -5.01 -26.77
N PHE A 3 8.05 -6.00 -26.49
CA PHE A 3 6.79 -5.76 -25.77
C PHE A 3 7.02 -5.07 -24.42
N THR A 4 8.16 -5.31 -23.78
CA THR A 4 8.61 -4.65 -22.54
C THR A 4 8.84 -3.15 -22.67
N ASP A 5 9.07 -2.65 -23.89
CA ASP A 5 9.34 -1.24 -24.18
C ASP A 5 8.05 -0.44 -24.45
N ASP A 6 6.89 -1.10 -24.59
CA ASP A 6 5.60 -0.43 -24.79
C ASP A 6 5.02 -0.01 -23.44
N PRO A 7 4.88 1.30 -23.15
CA PRO A 7 4.32 1.77 -21.88
C PRO A 7 2.86 1.33 -21.66
N LYS A 8 2.14 0.95 -22.73
CA LYS A 8 0.77 0.43 -22.67
C LYS A 8 0.70 -1.09 -22.56
N ALA A 9 1.84 -1.80 -22.60
CA ALA A 9 1.92 -3.25 -22.48
C ALA A 9 1.20 -3.79 -21.25
N LYS A 10 1.45 -3.18 -20.08
CA LYS A 10 0.80 -3.56 -18.80
C LYS A 10 -0.73 -3.44 -18.87
N ILE A 11 -1.22 -2.35 -19.46
CA ILE A 11 -2.67 -2.11 -19.58
C ILE A 11 -3.29 -3.16 -20.49
N ARG A 12 -2.65 -3.51 -21.61
CA ARG A 12 -3.15 -4.56 -22.52
C ARG A 12 -3.15 -5.94 -21.87
N ILE A 13 -2.13 -6.29 -21.07
CA ILE A 13 -2.11 -7.54 -20.31
C ILE A 13 -3.27 -7.60 -19.32
N TRP A 14 -3.47 -6.54 -18.54
CA TRP A 14 -4.56 -6.48 -17.57
C TRP A 14 -5.94 -6.48 -18.23
N ALA A 15 -6.07 -5.89 -19.42
CA ALA A 15 -7.31 -5.93 -20.19
C ALA A 15 -7.59 -7.31 -20.81
N ALA A 16 -6.54 -8.07 -21.15
CA ALA A 16 -6.67 -9.40 -21.75
C ALA A 16 -7.09 -10.48 -20.74
N ASP A 17 -6.73 -10.31 -19.45
CA ASP A 17 -7.17 -11.16 -18.34
C ASP A 17 -7.87 -10.33 -17.26
N PRO A 18 -9.15 -9.93 -17.50
CA PRO A 18 -9.91 -9.11 -16.56
C PRO A 18 -10.35 -9.95 -15.36
N LYS A 19 -9.43 -10.22 -14.44
CA LYS A 19 -9.71 -10.94 -13.21
C LYS A 19 -10.12 -9.97 -12.10
N VAL A 20 -11.41 -9.94 -11.79
CA VAL A 20 -11.91 -9.25 -10.59
C VAL A 20 -11.68 -10.18 -9.40
N VAL A 21 -10.71 -9.83 -8.55
CA VAL A 21 -10.47 -10.51 -7.27
C VAL A 21 -11.06 -9.67 -6.13
N PRO A 22 -11.56 -10.30 -5.05
CA PRO A 22 -11.95 -9.55 -3.86
C PRO A 22 -10.76 -8.74 -3.35
N MET A 23 -11.04 -7.50 -2.93
CA MET A 23 -10.02 -6.66 -2.30
C MET A 23 -9.65 -7.31 -0.96
N PRO A 24 -8.37 -7.66 -0.72
CA PRO A 24 -7.95 -8.21 0.55
C PRO A 24 -8.24 -7.21 1.67
N ARG A 25 -8.76 -7.71 2.79
CA ARG A 25 -9.00 -6.91 3.98
C ARG A 25 -7.77 -6.95 4.88
N PHE A 26 -7.51 -5.83 5.56
CA PHE A 26 -6.54 -5.77 6.64
C PHE A 26 -7.27 -5.58 7.98
N PRO A 27 -7.71 -6.68 8.63
CA PRO A 27 -8.28 -6.60 9.96
C PRO A 27 -7.22 -6.10 10.95
N GLY A 28 -7.52 -5.00 11.64
CA GLY A 28 -6.59 -4.36 12.58
C GLY A 28 -5.78 -3.20 12.01
N TYR A 29 -6.10 -2.71 10.80
CA TYR A 29 -5.47 -1.49 10.28
C TYR A 29 -5.67 -0.31 11.25
N PRO A 30 -4.59 0.32 11.75
CA PRO A 30 -4.71 1.52 12.55
C PRO A 30 -5.30 2.63 11.67
N GLY A 31 -6.47 3.15 12.06
CA GLY A 31 -7.11 4.24 11.35
C GLY A 31 -6.22 5.49 11.38
N PHE A 32 -5.48 5.75 10.31
CA PHE A 32 -4.68 6.97 10.20
C PHE A 32 -5.62 8.16 10.03
N ARG A 33 -5.75 8.96 11.09
CA ARG A 33 -6.44 10.25 11.02
C ARG A 33 -5.55 11.27 10.32
N SER A 34 -6.17 12.21 9.62
CA SER A 34 -5.47 13.37 9.09
C SER A 34 -4.80 14.15 10.23
N ARG A 35 -3.52 14.46 10.06
CA ARG A 35 -2.70 15.19 11.03
C ARG A 35 -1.79 16.16 10.27
N ARG A 36 -1.65 17.38 10.81
CA ARG A 36 -0.64 18.36 10.34
C ARG A 36 0.65 18.19 11.13
N PHE A 37 1.77 18.49 10.47
CA PHE A 37 3.12 18.42 11.02
C PHE A 37 3.80 19.76 10.79
N ASP A 38 4.59 20.20 11.76
CA ASP A 38 5.28 21.48 11.71
C ASP A 38 6.59 21.39 10.90
N SER A 39 7.13 20.17 10.73
CA SER A 39 8.31 19.90 9.91
C SER A 39 8.27 18.52 9.21
N HIS A 40 9.18 18.33 8.26
CA HIS A 40 9.37 17.04 7.60
C HIS A 40 9.96 15.97 8.54
N GLU A 41 10.76 16.39 9.51
CA GLU A 41 11.35 15.52 10.53
C GLU A 41 10.26 14.96 11.44
N ASP A 42 9.32 15.80 11.89
CA ASP A 42 8.18 15.38 12.71
C ASP A 42 7.29 14.37 11.98
N LEU A 43 7.06 14.59 10.69
CA LEU A 43 6.33 13.65 9.84
C LEU A 43 7.05 12.30 9.77
N ASN A 44 8.36 12.30 9.60
CA ASN A 44 9.14 11.07 9.47
C ASN A 44 9.26 10.31 10.79
N ALA A 45 9.41 11.02 11.91
CA ALA A 45 9.35 10.42 13.24
C ALA A 45 7.98 9.74 13.48
N TRP A 46 6.89 10.45 13.16
CA TRP A 46 5.55 9.89 13.27
C TRP A 46 5.33 8.65 12.39
N LYS A 47 5.82 8.67 11.13
CA LYS A 47 5.76 7.48 10.26
C LYS A 47 6.52 6.30 10.86
N ARG A 48 7.72 6.55 11.39
CA ARG A 48 8.57 5.52 12.00
C ARG A 48 7.87 4.86 13.18
N ASP A 49 7.26 5.65 14.05
CA ASP A 49 6.51 5.15 15.21
C ASP A 49 5.34 4.25 14.79
N ARG A 50 4.62 4.63 13.74
CA ARG A 50 3.49 3.84 13.20
C ARG A 50 3.94 2.52 12.61
N ILE A 51 5.07 2.50 11.89
CA ILE A 51 5.66 1.27 11.37
C ILE A 51 6.09 0.34 12.51
N LEU A 52 6.71 0.88 13.55
CA LEU A 52 7.11 0.11 14.73
C LEU A 52 5.92 -0.47 15.48
N GLU A 53 4.84 0.30 15.60
CA GLU A 53 3.59 -0.17 16.19
C GLU A 53 2.99 -1.35 15.40
N LEU A 54 2.91 -1.22 14.07
CA LEU A 54 2.46 -2.31 13.20
C LEU A 54 3.34 -3.55 13.32
N ALA A 55 4.67 -3.37 13.40
CA ALA A 55 5.60 -4.49 13.58
C ALA A 55 5.37 -5.20 14.93
N ARG A 56 5.14 -4.45 16.02
CA ARG A 56 4.82 -5.00 17.35
C ARG A 56 3.50 -5.76 17.37
N GLN A 57 2.53 -5.35 16.55
CA GLN A 57 1.24 -6.03 16.39
C GLN A 57 1.34 -7.31 15.54
N GLY A 58 2.55 -7.71 15.11
CA GLY A 58 2.78 -8.89 14.29
C GLY A 58 2.69 -8.63 12.78
N GLY A 59 2.78 -7.36 12.38
CA GLY A 59 2.76 -6.94 10.97
C GLY A 59 1.38 -6.96 10.33
N VAL A 60 1.34 -6.68 9.03
CA VAL A 60 0.10 -6.68 8.26
C VAL A 60 -0.28 -8.11 7.91
N LYS A 61 -1.43 -8.56 8.40
CA LYS A 61 -2.04 -9.84 8.02
C LYS A 61 -3.19 -9.58 7.07
N TRP A 62 -2.98 -9.90 5.79
CA TRP A 62 -4.01 -9.80 4.77
C TRP A 62 -4.96 -11.00 4.87
N THR A 63 -6.26 -10.73 4.87
CA THR A 63 -7.29 -11.75 4.74
C THR A 63 -7.94 -11.62 3.37
N THR A 64 -8.14 -12.74 2.69
CA THR A 64 -8.77 -12.82 1.37
C THR A 64 -10.28 -12.73 1.45
#